data_AF-A0A9W8W921-F1
#
_entry.id   AF-A0A9W8W921-F1
#
_cell.length_a   1.000
_cell.length_b   1.000
_cell.length_c   1.000
_cell.angle_alpha   90.00
_cell.angle_beta   90.00
_cell.angle_gamma   90.00
#
_symmetry.space_group_name_H-M   'P 1'
#
loop_
_entity.id
_entity.type
_entity.pdbx_description
1 polymer ?
#
loop_
_entity_poly.entity_id
_entity_poly.type
_entity_poly.pdbx_seq_one_letter_code
_entity_poly.pdbx_strand_id
1 'polypeptide(L)'
;MADLLTLDRPVRFKKEMDMGAALPSDAQDLYDALVIAEHAEGILPATLANIPGMNLRDIRPYMWQQADGVTNTNNAGTSTQSSDRSVADKHGRILDIVKLSNESSDLHRSEAAWNTMVHYPLLCELTSFSSVKVEPITSAQIVPAFRPSFSGQPSDEVSSQKTGSSFSNTGSISGHDSNASPSRTNATKSVHKMVDFALVLPPDEDVKTLIETFTKSSPTATVNQTAYYPLKSRPAPVFIETKTSAGNIEAANVQLGVWIAAWHESIRCIMRLRGGLERIITLPIIQVVDGVWTVMFAVDAQTEIHILDRDFRIGNSSTVHGMYQLQAALSAIVYWMEGEFKTWITRILDQAFR
;
A
#
# COMPACT_ATOMS: atom_id res chain seq x y z
N MET A 1 15.37 1.57 -17.98
CA MET A 1 14.72 1.04 -16.77
C MET A 1 15.51 1.61 -15.60
N ALA A 2 14.87 2.07 -14.52
CA ALA A 2 15.63 2.44 -13.33
C ALA A 2 16.30 1.18 -12.79
N ASP A 3 17.63 1.19 -12.69
CA ASP A 3 18.33 0.16 -11.94
C ASP A 3 18.32 0.57 -10.47
N LEU A 4 17.49 -0.12 -9.68
CA LEU A 4 17.33 0.14 -8.25
C LEU A 4 18.65 0.05 -7.47
N LEU A 5 19.65 -0.67 -8.00
CA LEU A 5 20.95 -0.82 -7.38
C LEU A 5 21.88 0.38 -7.61
N THR A 6 21.56 1.22 -8.59
CA THR A 6 22.33 2.44 -8.94
C THR A 6 21.81 3.70 -8.24
N LEU A 7 20.80 3.57 -7.39
CA LEU A 7 20.32 4.66 -6.57
C LEU A 7 21.35 5.01 -5.49
N ASP A 8 21.44 6.28 -5.09
CA ASP A 8 22.28 6.73 -3.96
C ASP A 8 22.01 5.91 -2.69
N ARG A 9 20.73 5.53 -2.52
CA ARG A 9 20.29 4.55 -1.55
C ARG A 9 19.69 3.35 -2.29
N PRO A 10 20.47 2.28 -2.53
CA PRO A 10 20.01 1.14 -3.29
C PRO A 10 18.76 0.47 -2.70
N VAL A 11 17.89 -0.05 -3.56
CA VAL A 11 16.77 -0.92 -3.16
C VAL A 11 17.05 -2.33 -3.66
N ARG A 12 17.14 -3.30 -2.74
CA ARG A 12 17.44 -4.70 -3.05
C ARG A 12 16.24 -5.58 -2.73
N PHE A 13 15.69 -6.22 -3.76
CA PHE A 13 14.76 -7.34 -3.56
C PHE A 13 15.56 -8.58 -3.18
N LYS A 14 15.18 -9.24 -2.08
CA LYS A 14 15.83 -10.45 -1.57
C LYS A 14 14.77 -11.50 -1.30
N LYS A 15 15.02 -12.70 -1.82
CA LYS A 15 14.30 -13.89 -1.34
C LYS A 15 14.81 -14.23 0.04
N GLU A 16 13.91 -14.29 1.00
CA GLU A 16 14.23 -14.58 2.39
C GLU A 16 13.26 -15.64 2.91
N MET A 17 13.78 -16.71 3.51
CA MET A 17 12.95 -17.81 4.02
C MET A 17 12.79 -17.71 5.54
N ASP A 18 13.80 -17.20 6.24
CA ASP A 18 13.76 -17.00 7.69
C ASP A 18 13.44 -15.54 8.00
N MET A 19 12.18 -15.17 7.72
CA MET A 19 11.69 -13.82 7.99
C MET A 19 11.73 -13.47 9.48
N GLY A 20 11.60 -14.45 10.37
CA GLY A 20 11.70 -14.25 11.82
C GLY A 20 13.09 -13.76 12.24
N ALA A 21 14.16 -14.29 11.63
CA ALA A 21 15.52 -13.79 11.87
C ALA A 21 15.82 -12.47 11.12
N ALA A 22 15.24 -12.28 9.92
CA ALA A 22 15.57 -11.16 9.05
C ALA A 22 14.81 -9.86 9.36
N LEU A 23 13.58 -9.95 9.89
CA LEU A 23 12.76 -8.79 10.21
C LEU A 23 13.21 -8.12 11.52
N PRO A 24 13.29 -6.78 11.58
CA PRO A 24 13.48 -6.09 12.85
C PRO A 24 12.28 -6.28 13.77
N SER A 25 12.47 -6.01 15.07
CA SER A 25 11.44 -6.24 16.10
C SER A 25 10.14 -5.46 15.88
N ASP A 26 10.17 -4.38 15.08
CA ASP A 26 9.01 -3.51 14.79
C ASP A 26 8.05 -4.07 13.72
N ALA A 27 8.33 -5.25 13.19
CA ALA A 27 7.47 -5.94 12.23
C ALA A 27 7.17 -7.40 12.61
N GLN A 28 7.70 -7.88 13.75
CA GLN A 28 7.53 -9.28 14.16
C GLN A 28 6.06 -9.59 14.47
N ASP A 29 5.39 -8.74 15.28
CA ASP A 29 3.98 -8.93 15.63
C ASP A 29 3.07 -8.89 14.39
N LEU A 30 3.35 -7.97 13.46
CA LEU A 30 2.64 -7.91 12.18
C LEU A 30 2.90 -9.16 11.34
N TYR A 31 4.15 -9.63 11.27
CA TYR A 31 4.51 -10.83 10.54
C TYR A 31 3.80 -12.06 11.09
N ASP A 32 3.80 -12.27 12.41
CA ASP A 32 3.11 -13.39 13.06
C ASP A 32 1.60 -13.37 12.80
N ALA A 33 0.97 -12.19 12.88
CA ALA A 33 -0.43 -12.03 12.55
C ALA A 33 -0.75 -12.33 11.08
N LEU A 34 0.16 -11.99 10.16
CA LEU A 34 0.03 -12.35 8.75
C LEU A 34 0.23 -13.85 8.51
N VAL A 35 1.08 -14.53 9.29
CA VAL A 35 1.29 -15.98 9.21
C VAL A 35 0.02 -16.71 9.64
N ILE A 36 -0.62 -16.26 10.73
CA ILE A 36 -1.94 -16.73 11.17
C ILE A 36 -2.98 -16.59 10.04
N ALA A 37 -3.00 -15.43 9.37
CA ALA A 37 -3.91 -15.19 8.25
C ALA A 37 -3.63 -16.10 7.04
N GLU A 38 -2.37 -16.31 6.65
CA GLU A 38 -2.01 -17.24 5.57
C GLU A 38 -2.40 -18.68 5.89
N HIS A 39 -2.27 -19.11 7.13
CA HIS A 39 -2.67 -20.46 7.55
C HIS A 39 -4.17 -20.59 7.84
N ALA A 40 -4.91 -19.47 7.74
CA ALA A 40 -6.33 -19.37 8.02
C ALA A 40 -6.71 -19.78 9.44
N GLU A 41 -5.86 -19.52 10.43
CA GLU A 41 -6.12 -19.85 11.83
C GLU A 41 -7.04 -18.81 12.48
N GLY A 42 -8.22 -19.23 12.93
CA GLY A 42 -9.16 -18.34 13.62
C GLY A 42 -9.66 -17.14 12.79
N ILE A 43 -9.72 -17.27 11.46
CA ILE A 43 -10.10 -16.14 10.57
C ILE A 43 -11.62 -16.04 10.32
N LEU A 44 -12.40 -17.09 10.65
CA LEU A 44 -13.82 -17.17 10.37
C LEU A 44 -14.65 -16.85 11.62
N PRO A 45 -15.55 -15.85 11.58
CA PRO A 45 -16.50 -15.62 12.66
C PRO A 45 -17.40 -16.84 12.88
N ALA A 46 -17.61 -17.24 14.13
CA ALA A 46 -18.45 -18.40 14.47
C ALA A 46 -19.89 -18.28 13.93
N THR A 47 -20.43 -17.05 13.86
CA THR A 47 -21.76 -16.76 13.31
C THR A 47 -21.89 -17.09 11.83
N LEU A 48 -20.76 -17.10 11.10
CA LEU A 48 -20.77 -17.43 9.69
C LEU A 48 -21.27 -18.86 9.46
N ALA A 49 -21.00 -19.81 10.37
CA ALA A 49 -21.40 -21.22 10.25
C ALA A 49 -22.91 -21.42 10.05
N ASN A 50 -23.73 -20.45 10.47
CA ASN A 50 -25.18 -20.49 10.36
C ASN A 50 -25.73 -19.84 9.07
N ILE A 51 -24.85 -19.26 8.23
CA ILE A 51 -25.26 -18.57 7.00
C ILE A 51 -25.54 -19.59 5.87
N PRO A 52 -26.73 -19.56 5.26
CA PRO A 52 -27.07 -20.46 4.16
C PRO A 52 -26.12 -20.32 2.96
N GLY A 53 -25.76 -21.44 2.34
CA GLY A 53 -24.94 -21.45 1.13
C GLY A 53 -23.42 -21.45 1.36
N MET A 54 -22.95 -21.43 2.61
CA MET A 54 -21.53 -21.65 2.87
C MET A 54 -21.14 -23.09 2.54
N ASN A 55 -20.16 -23.27 1.66
CA ASN A 55 -19.55 -24.56 1.43
C ASN A 55 -18.59 -24.89 2.59
N LEU A 56 -19.08 -25.67 3.55
CA LEU A 56 -18.32 -26.08 4.74
C LEU A 56 -17.28 -27.17 4.46
N ARG A 57 -17.27 -27.79 3.26
CA ARG A 57 -16.40 -28.94 2.96
C ARG A 57 -14.91 -28.64 3.10
N ASP A 58 -14.52 -27.43 2.70
CA ASP A 58 -13.12 -26.98 2.69
C ASP A 58 -12.75 -26.19 3.94
N ILE A 59 -13.68 -26.04 4.88
CA ILE A 59 -13.44 -25.39 6.16
C ILE A 59 -12.91 -26.40 7.17
N ARG A 60 -11.95 -25.99 8.00
CA ARG A 60 -11.35 -26.82 9.05
C ARG A 60 -11.68 -26.26 10.43
N PRO A 61 -11.75 -27.10 11.49
CA PRO A 61 -12.11 -26.64 12.83
C PRO A 61 -11.27 -25.47 13.34
N TYR A 62 -9.95 -25.46 13.07
CA TYR A 62 -9.04 -24.41 13.50
C TYR A 62 -9.27 -23.06 12.81
N MET A 63 -10.02 -23.02 11.70
CA MET A 63 -10.30 -21.77 10.97
C MET A 63 -11.36 -20.92 11.66
N TRP A 64 -12.16 -21.53 12.52
CA TRP A 64 -13.18 -20.84 13.29
C TRP A 64 -12.55 -20.11 14.47
N GLN A 65 -12.98 -18.87 14.68
CA GLN A 65 -12.72 -18.15 15.91
C GLN A 65 -13.29 -18.96 17.08
N GLN A 66 -12.48 -19.16 18.11
CA GLN A 66 -12.95 -19.76 19.35
C GLN A 66 -14.05 -18.86 19.94
N ALA A 67 -15.17 -19.46 20.35
CA ALA A 67 -16.18 -18.71 21.08
C ALA A 67 -15.57 -18.31 22.43
N ASP A 68 -15.43 -17.01 22.68
CA ASP A 68 -14.97 -16.51 23.98
C ASP A 68 -15.86 -17.12 25.08
N GLY A 69 -15.27 -18.02 25.88
CA GLY A 69 -15.88 -18.41 27.14
C GLY A 69 -15.77 -17.25 28.11
N VAL A 70 -16.90 -16.80 28.67
CA VAL A 70 -17.11 -15.71 29.67
C VAL A 70 -17.54 -14.38 28.98
N THR A 71 -18.75 -13.82 29.12
CA THR A 71 -19.67 -13.68 30.27
C THR A 71 -21.17 -13.69 29.91
N ASN A 72 -21.98 -14.25 30.83
CA ASN A 72 -23.40 -13.94 31.05
C ASN A 72 -23.68 -12.42 31.10
N THR A 73 -24.76 -11.95 30.46
CA THR A 73 -25.94 -11.30 31.12
C THR A 73 -26.96 -10.80 30.08
N ASN A 74 -28.12 -11.44 30.04
CA ASN A 74 -29.48 -10.89 29.86
C ASN A 74 -29.69 -9.60 29.02
N ASN A 75 -29.24 -9.56 27.77
CA ASN A 75 -29.75 -8.63 26.74
C ASN A 75 -29.57 -9.17 25.30
N ALA A 76 -29.67 -10.50 25.12
CA ALA A 76 -29.21 -11.21 23.92
C ALA A 76 -30.20 -11.28 22.73
N GLY A 77 -31.44 -10.78 22.87
CA GLY A 77 -32.46 -10.96 21.82
C GLY A 77 -32.24 -10.07 20.58
N THR A 78 -31.85 -8.81 20.78
CA THR A 78 -31.84 -7.79 19.73
C THR A 78 -30.44 -7.56 19.16
N SER A 79 -29.38 -7.68 19.98
CA SER A 79 -27.99 -7.49 19.55
C SER A 79 -27.50 -8.62 18.65
N THR A 80 -27.80 -9.88 19.00
CA THR A 80 -27.34 -11.07 18.26
C THR A 80 -27.95 -11.16 16.85
N GLN A 81 -29.24 -10.85 16.68
CA GLN A 81 -29.86 -10.81 15.35
C GLN A 81 -29.27 -9.70 14.45
N SER A 82 -28.89 -8.56 15.03
CA SER A 82 -28.29 -7.45 14.29
C SER A 82 -26.85 -7.75 13.85
N SER A 83 -26.06 -8.42 14.69
CA SER A 83 -24.72 -8.88 14.33
C SER A 83 -24.76 -9.96 13.26
N ASP A 84 -25.70 -10.91 13.36
CA ASP A 84 -25.83 -12.00 12.39
C ASP A 84 -26.23 -11.47 11.01
N ARG A 85 -27.15 -10.49 10.96
CA ARG A 85 -27.50 -9.80 9.71
C ARG A 85 -26.30 -9.06 9.12
N SER A 86 -25.53 -8.35 9.94
CA SER A 86 -24.33 -7.63 9.47
C SER A 86 -23.28 -8.58 8.88
N VAL A 87 -23.05 -9.74 9.51
CA VAL A 87 -22.14 -10.76 9.01
C VAL A 87 -22.66 -11.38 7.70
N ALA A 88 -23.96 -11.65 7.59
CA ALA A 88 -24.57 -12.14 6.36
C ALA A 88 -24.46 -11.15 5.21
N ASP A 89 -24.74 -9.87 5.46
CA ASP A 89 -24.63 -8.81 4.46
C ASP A 89 -23.17 -8.66 3.96
N LYS A 90 -22.21 -8.69 4.89
CA LYS A 90 -20.78 -8.68 4.55
C LYS A 90 -20.39 -9.90 3.72
N HIS A 91 -20.85 -11.09 4.10
CA HIS A 91 -20.60 -12.31 3.36
C HIS A 91 -21.17 -12.22 1.93
N GLY A 92 -22.38 -11.67 1.77
CA GLY A 92 -22.98 -11.40 0.45
C GLY A 92 -22.08 -10.52 -0.43
N ARG A 93 -21.56 -9.41 0.12
CA ARG A 93 -20.63 -8.52 -0.62
C ARG A 93 -19.32 -9.22 -0.98
N ILE A 94 -18.80 -10.08 -0.10
CA ILE A 94 -17.64 -10.93 -0.40
C ILE A 94 -17.94 -11.86 -1.59
N LEU A 95 -19.11 -12.50 -1.63
CA LEU A 95 -19.50 -13.37 -2.74
C LEU A 95 -19.60 -12.60 -4.07
N ASP A 96 -20.11 -11.38 -4.05
CA ASP A 96 -20.18 -10.52 -5.24
C ASP A 96 -18.78 -10.19 -5.76
N ILE A 97 -17.84 -9.83 -4.87
CA ILE A 97 -16.43 -9.59 -5.23
C ILE A 97 -15.79 -10.86 -5.81
N VAL A 98 -16.04 -12.03 -5.19
CA VAL A 98 -15.51 -13.31 -5.68
C VAL A 98 -16.02 -13.59 -7.10
N LYS A 99 -17.30 -13.37 -7.35
CA LYS A 99 -17.88 -13.54 -8.69
C LYS A 99 -17.23 -12.60 -9.70
N LEU A 100 -17.09 -11.31 -9.36
CA LEU A 100 -16.45 -10.32 -10.22
C LEU A 100 -14.97 -10.61 -10.47
N SER A 101 -14.25 -11.14 -9.49
CA SER A 101 -12.85 -11.57 -9.62
C SER A 101 -12.72 -12.69 -10.65
N ASN A 102 -13.55 -13.74 -10.54
CA ASN A 102 -13.54 -14.85 -11.50
C ASN A 102 -13.94 -14.39 -12.92
N GLU A 103 -15.01 -13.60 -13.04
CA GLU A 103 -15.44 -13.05 -14.33
C GLU A 103 -14.37 -12.15 -14.97
N SER A 104 -13.66 -11.35 -14.17
CA SER A 104 -12.58 -10.49 -14.66
C SER A 104 -11.41 -11.29 -15.21
N SER A 105 -11.11 -12.44 -14.58
CA SER A 105 -10.11 -13.39 -15.06
C SER A 105 -10.53 -14.04 -16.37
N ASP A 106 -11.75 -14.56 -16.45
CA ASP A 106 -12.28 -15.25 -17.64
C ASP A 106 -12.36 -14.33 -18.87
N LEU A 107 -12.67 -13.05 -18.65
CA LEU A 107 -12.74 -12.04 -19.70
C LEU A 107 -11.38 -11.39 -20.02
N HIS A 108 -10.30 -11.79 -19.31
CA HIS A 108 -8.98 -11.18 -19.43
C HIS A 108 -9.02 -9.65 -19.34
N ARG A 109 -9.74 -9.13 -18.33
CA ARG A 109 -9.93 -7.69 -18.14
C ARG A 109 -8.57 -6.98 -17.97
N SER A 110 -8.52 -5.73 -18.41
CA SER A 110 -7.35 -4.88 -18.22
C SER A 110 -7.08 -4.60 -16.74
N GLU A 111 -5.84 -4.25 -16.41
CA GLU A 111 -5.42 -3.84 -15.05
C GLU A 111 -6.34 -2.75 -14.47
N ALA A 112 -6.69 -1.73 -15.27
CA ALA A 112 -7.59 -0.66 -14.86
C ALA A 112 -9.02 -1.15 -14.52
N ALA A 113 -9.52 -2.13 -15.26
CA ALA A 113 -10.82 -2.73 -15.00
C ALA A 113 -10.79 -3.59 -13.72
N TRP A 114 -9.73 -4.37 -13.50
CA TRP A 114 -9.50 -5.07 -12.22
C TRP A 114 -9.46 -4.11 -11.03
N ASN A 115 -8.70 -3.01 -11.16
CA ASN A 115 -8.57 -1.99 -10.13
C ASN A 115 -9.91 -1.36 -9.76
N THR A 116 -10.74 -1.07 -10.75
CA THR A 116 -12.04 -0.43 -10.54
C THR A 116 -13.10 -1.39 -10.01
N MET A 117 -13.15 -2.62 -10.54
CA MET A 117 -14.26 -3.54 -10.30
C MET A 117 -14.02 -4.51 -9.15
N VAL A 118 -12.76 -4.82 -8.85
CA VAL A 118 -12.39 -5.84 -7.86
C VAL A 118 -11.53 -5.25 -6.76
N HIS A 119 -10.33 -4.73 -7.08
CA HIS A 119 -9.35 -4.37 -6.04
C HIS A 119 -9.83 -3.20 -5.17
N TYR A 120 -10.32 -2.11 -5.76
CA TYR A 120 -10.78 -0.97 -4.98
C TYR A 120 -12.01 -1.28 -4.11
N PRO A 121 -13.09 -1.89 -4.62
CA PRO A 121 -14.22 -2.31 -3.79
C PRO A 121 -13.81 -3.29 -2.68
N LEU A 122 -12.93 -4.25 -2.98
CA LEU A 122 -12.39 -5.19 -2.01
C LEU A 122 -11.65 -4.48 -0.88
N LEU A 123 -10.71 -3.59 -1.21
CA LEU A 123 -9.96 -2.83 -0.22
C LEU A 123 -10.90 -1.99 0.66
N CYS A 124 -11.90 -1.33 0.06
CA CYS A 124 -12.90 -0.57 0.81
C CYS A 124 -13.70 -1.44 1.77
N GLU A 125 -14.17 -2.60 1.31
CA GLU A 125 -14.95 -3.54 2.12
C GLU A 125 -14.13 -4.06 3.31
N LEU A 126 -12.91 -4.52 3.03
CA LEU A 126 -12.07 -5.21 4.01
C LEU A 126 -11.40 -4.26 5.01
N THR A 127 -11.36 -2.96 4.74
CA THR A 127 -10.81 -1.94 5.67
C THR A 127 -11.89 -1.05 6.32
N SER A 128 -13.18 -1.27 5.98
CA SER A 128 -14.32 -0.44 6.40
C SER A 128 -14.52 -0.28 7.91
N PHE A 129 -13.96 -1.19 8.71
CA PHE A 129 -14.08 -1.19 10.17
C PHE A 129 -13.14 -0.20 10.87
N SER A 130 -12.24 0.46 10.14
CA SER A 130 -11.11 1.22 10.69
C SER A 130 -11.08 2.69 10.29
N SER A 131 -10.15 3.44 10.91
CA SER A 131 -9.86 4.83 10.53
C SER A 131 -9.09 4.92 9.21
N VAL A 132 -8.34 3.88 8.86
CA VAL A 132 -7.56 3.78 7.61
C VAL A 132 -8.46 3.98 6.39
N LYS A 133 -7.95 4.68 5.37
CA LYS A 133 -8.64 4.90 4.10
C LYS A 133 -7.83 4.35 2.95
N VAL A 134 -8.52 3.89 1.92
CA VAL A 134 -7.94 3.42 0.66
C VAL A 134 -7.94 4.57 -0.32
N GLU A 135 -6.78 4.87 -0.90
CA GLU A 135 -6.63 5.97 -1.86
C GLU A 135 -6.07 5.45 -3.18
N PRO A 136 -6.82 5.59 -4.30
CA PRO A 136 -6.28 5.39 -5.63
C PRO A 136 -5.23 6.47 -5.94
N ILE A 137 -4.02 6.05 -6.28
CA ILE A 137 -2.87 6.94 -6.49
C ILE A 137 -2.22 6.75 -7.87
N THR A 138 -2.96 6.17 -8.82
CA THR A 138 -2.55 5.91 -10.21
C THR A 138 -2.08 7.14 -11.00
N SER A 139 -2.32 8.36 -10.49
CA SER A 139 -1.86 9.62 -11.08
C SER A 139 -0.92 10.42 -10.17
N ALA A 140 -0.65 9.94 -8.95
CA ALA A 140 0.19 10.64 -7.99
C ALA A 140 1.65 10.62 -8.47
N GLN A 141 2.31 11.78 -8.42
CA GLN A 141 3.69 11.92 -8.84
C GLN A 141 4.61 12.16 -7.64
N ILE A 142 5.80 11.58 -7.70
CA ILE A 142 6.87 11.88 -6.75
C ILE A 142 7.35 13.32 -6.98
N VAL A 143 7.31 14.12 -5.91
CA VAL A 143 7.84 15.49 -5.88
C VAL A 143 9.32 15.45 -6.27
N PRO A 144 9.82 16.35 -7.13
CA PRO A 144 11.19 16.31 -7.62
C PRO A 144 12.27 16.15 -6.53
N ALA A 145 12.09 16.80 -5.37
CA ALA A 145 13.01 16.74 -4.23
C ALA A 145 13.14 15.35 -3.57
N PHE A 146 12.16 14.46 -3.76
CA PHE A 146 12.15 13.10 -3.19
C PHE A 146 12.34 12.02 -4.26
N ARG A 147 12.62 12.40 -5.50
CA ARG A 147 12.94 11.42 -6.54
C ARG A 147 14.28 10.77 -6.18
N PRO A 148 14.38 9.43 -6.17
CA PRO A 148 15.64 8.76 -5.89
C PRO A 148 16.72 9.23 -6.87
N SER A 149 17.82 9.73 -6.33
CA SER A 149 19.00 10.15 -7.08
C SER A 149 19.85 8.94 -7.45
N PHE A 150 20.64 9.07 -8.52
CA PHE A 150 21.55 8.02 -9.00
C PHE A 150 22.98 8.29 -8.55
N SER A 151 23.68 7.24 -8.11
CA SER A 151 25.06 7.30 -7.69
C SER A 151 25.95 7.83 -8.81
N GLY A 152 26.58 8.98 -8.59
CA GLY A 152 27.56 9.57 -9.52
C GLY A 152 27.02 10.64 -10.48
N GLN A 153 25.77 11.11 -10.33
CA GLN A 153 25.36 12.37 -10.95
C GLN A 153 25.61 13.54 -9.96
N PRO A 154 26.25 14.66 -10.39
CA PRO A 154 26.31 15.85 -9.56
C PRO A 154 24.89 16.30 -9.22
N SER A 155 24.63 16.61 -7.96
CA SER A 155 23.43 17.33 -7.57
C SER A 155 23.39 18.66 -8.34
N ASP A 156 22.43 18.83 -9.24
CA ASP A 156 22.16 20.12 -9.88
C ASP A 156 21.58 21.07 -8.83
N GLU A 157 22.44 21.56 -7.94
CA GLU A 157 22.16 22.72 -7.11
C GLU A 157 22.35 23.99 -7.96
N VAL A 158 21.22 24.69 -8.13
CA VAL A 158 21.09 26.12 -8.47
C VAL A 158 21.41 26.51 -9.92
N SER A 159 20.35 26.66 -10.72
CA SER A 159 20.22 27.88 -11.52
C SER A 159 18.75 28.28 -11.69
N SER A 160 18.39 29.33 -10.96
CA SER A 160 17.14 30.06 -11.09
C SER A 160 17.10 30.80 -12.43
N GLN A 161 16.45 30.25 -13.46
CA GLN A 161 15.99 31.08 -14.58
C GLN A 161 14.57 30.73 -14.99
N LYS A 162 13.71 31.73 -14.79
CA LYS A 162 12.34 31.83 -15.29
C LYS A 162 12.35 31.68 -16.82
N THR A 163 11.56 30.76 -17.33
CA THR A 163 10.84 30.93 -18.60
C THR A 163 9.51 30.22 -18.48
N GLY A 164 8.43 31.01 -18.51
CA GLY A 164 7.09 30.47 -18.61
C GLY A 164 6.83 29.93 -20.00
N SER A 165 6.02 28.89 -20.09
CA SER A 165 5.19 28.66 -21.27
C SER A 165 4.00 27.77 -20.93
N SER A 166 2.89 28.15 -21.56
CA SER A 166 1.51 27.78 -21.27
C SER A 166 1.14 26.34 -21.56
N PHE A 167 0.09 25.93 -20.85
CA PHE A 167 -0.81 24.84 -21.19
C PHE A 167 -1.46 25.02 -22.58
N SER A 168 -1.54 23.93 -23.35
CA SER A 168 -2.52 23.51 -24.39
C SER A 168 -1.77 22.53 -25.33
N ASN A 169 -2.32 21.44 -25.90
CA ASN A 169 -3.70 21.16 -26.24
C ASN A 169 -3.93 19.67 -26.54
N THR A 170 -5.22 19.34 -26.63
CA THR A 170 -5.90 18.17 -27.21
C THR A 170 -5.64 17.93 -28.72
N GLY A 171 -5.69 16.66 -29.16
CA GLY A 171 -6.45 16.22 -30.35
C GLY A 171 -5.83 16.28 -31.77
N SER A 172 -5.27 15.13 -32.21
CA SER A 172 -5.50 14.37 -33.46
C SER A 172 -5.39 14.96 -34.91
N ILE A 173 -4.62 14.21 -35.75
CA ILE A 173 -4.75 13.84 -37.19
C ILE A 173 -3.85 14.50 -38.28
N SER A 174 -3.01 13.62 -38.87
CA SER A 174 -2.44 13.46 -40.25
C SER A 174 -1.60 14.53 -40.96
N GLY A 175 -0.50 14.07 -41.60
CA GLY A 175 0.13 14.70 -42.77
C GLY A 175 1.62 14.39 -42.93
N HIS A 176 2.05 14.04 -44.15
CA HIS A 176 3.35 13.48 -44.55
C HIS A 176 4.55 14.46 -44.56
N ASP A 177 5.74 13.84 -44.42
CA ASP A 177 7.08 14.12 -44.97
C ASP A 177 7.93 15.38 -44.65
N SER A 178 9.08 15.05 -44.06
CA SER A 178 10.47 15.40 -44.46
C SER A 178 11.32 16.34 -43.58
N ASN A 179 12.45 15.76 -43.12
CA ASN A 179 13.75 16.34 -42.76
C ASN A 179 13.83 17.49 -41.74
N ALA A 180 14.19 17.16 -40.49
CA ALA A 180 15.07 18.00 -39.67
C ALA A 180 15.82 17.19 -38.59
N SER A 181 17.09 17.58 -38.40
CA SER A 181 18.16 17.06 -37.54
C SER A 181 17.82 16.42 -36.19
N PRO A 182 18.63 15.46 -35.69
CA PRO A 182 18.47 14.89 -34.37
C PRO A 182 19.08 15.83 -33.32
N SER A 183 18.30 16.79 -32.81
CA SER A 183 18.62 17.43 -31.55
C SER A 183 18.40 16.40 -30.43
N ARG A 184 19.50 15.74 -30.02
CA ARG A 184 19.56 14.96 -28.79
C ARG A 184 19.40 15.91 -27.61
N THR A 185 18.16 16.25 -27.27
CA THR A 185 17.86 16.64 -25.90
C THR A 185 17.97 15.36 -25.08
N ASN A 186 19.00 15.31 -24.23
CA ASN A 186 19.06 14.34 -23.13
C ASN A 186 17.87 14.63 -22.23
N ALA A 187 16.70 14.08 -22.57
CA ALA A 187 15.62 13.90 -21.64
C ALA A 187 16.17 13.02 -20.53
N THR A 188 16.53 13.64 -19.41
CA THR A 188 16.74 12.96 -18.15
C THR A 188 15.54 12.01 -17.99
N LYS A 189 15.80 10.70 -18.10
CA LYS A 189 14.78 9.65 -17.94
C LYS A 189 14.37 9.64 -16.46
N SER A 190 13.66 10.68 -16.03
CA SER A 190 13.08 10.71 -14.71
C SER A 190 12.07 9.58 -14.64
N VAL A 191 12.25 8.74 -13.65
CA VAL A 191 11.52 7.50 -13.49
C VAL A 191 10.16 7.86 -12.90
N HIS A 192 9.24 8.23 -13.78
CA HIS A 192 7.82 8.41 -13.43
C HIS A 192 7.20 7.02 -13.30
N LYS A 193 7.34 6.41 -12.12
CA LYS A 193 6.75 5.11 -11.82
C LYS A 193 5.69 5.29 -10.73
N MET A 194 4.44 5.19 -11.16
CA MET A 194 3.26 5.32 -10.32
C MET A 194 2.94 3.98 -9.66
N VAL A 195 2.21 4.04 -8.54
CA VAL A 195 1.63 2.90 -7.84
C VAL A 195 0.11 3.03 -7.86
N ASP A 196 -0.63 1.92 -7.76
CA ASP A 196 -2.09 1.94 -7.94
C ASP A 196 -2.85 2.42 -6.72
N PHE A 197 -2.53 1.89 -5.53
CA PHE A 197 -3.23 2.24 -4.28
C PHE A 197 -2.27 2.51 -3.13
N ALA A 198 -2.75 3.30 -2.17
CA ALA A 198 -2.15 3.47 -0.86
C ALA A 198 -3.20 3.26 0.23
N LEU A 199 -2.79 2.69 1.36
CA LEU A 199 -3.55 2.80 2.60
C LEU A 199 -3.04 4.03 3.35
N VAL A 200 -3.93 4.99 3.61
CA VAL A 200 -3.61 6.23 4.31
C VAL A 200 -4.19 6.20 5.72
N LEU A 201 -3.44 6.74 6.66
CA LEU A 201 -3.86 6.95 8.03
C LEU A 201 -4.29 8.41 8.20
N PRO A 202 -5.59 8.71 8.38
CA PRO A 202 -6.01 10.05 8.76
C PRO A 202 -5.37 10.47 10.09
N PRO A 203 -4.71 11.63 10.16
CA PRO A 203 -4.10 12.09 11.40
C PRO A 203 -5.15 12.50 12.43
N ASP A 204 -4.86 12.30 13.72
CA ASP A 204 -5.62 12.87 14.82
C ASP A 204 -5.52 14.41 14.78
N GLU A 205 -6.47 15.13 15.40
CA GLU A 205 -6.57 16.60 15.27
C GLU A 205 -5.29 17.35 15.68
N ASP A 206 -4.59 16.91 16.73
CA ASP A 206 -3.33 17.53 17.17
C ASP A 206 -2.23 17.40 16.10
N VAL A 207 -2.05 16.19 15.56
CA VAL A 207 -1.05 15.91 14.51
C VAL A 207 -1.45 16.56 13.19
N LYS A 208 -2.75 16.56 12.87
CA LYS A 208 -3.30 17.19 11.67
C LYS A 208 -2.95 18.67 11.62
N THR A 209 -3.04 19.39 12.73
CA THR A 209 -2.68 20.82 12.80
C THR A 209 -1.19 21.05 12.47
N LEU A 210 -0.30 20.19 12.98
CA LEU A 210 1.14 20.25 12.69
C LEU A 210 1.42 19.96 11.21
N ILE A 211 0.82 18.89 10.67
CA ILE A 211 0.95 18.51 9.26
C ILE A 211 0.43 19.63 8.35
N GLU A 212 -0.72 20.21 8.66
CA GLU A 212 -1.28 21.30 7.86
C GLU A 212 -0.36 22.53 7.85
N THR A 213 0.20 22.90 9.00
CA THR A 213 1.16 24.00 9.10
C THR A 213 2.38 23.74 8.22
N PHE A 214 2.96 22.54 8.31
CA PHE A 214 4.09 22.14 7.48
C PHE A 214 3.75 22.11 5.98
N THR A 215 2.65 21.47 5.58
CA THR A 215 2.25 21.30 4.17
C THR A 215 1.82 22.61 3.50
N LYS A 216 1.48 23.64 4.29
CA LYS A 216 1.23 25.02 3.81
C LYS A 216 2.52 25.83 3.62
N SER A 217 3.65 25.43 4.25
CA SER A 217 4.92 26.16 4.17
C SER A 217 5.51 26.21 2.75
N SER A 218 5.21 25.19 1.92
CA SER A 218 5.62 25.12 0.52
C SER A 218 4.65 24.27 -0.30
N PRO A 219 4.43 24.56 -1.59
CA PRO A 219 3.67 23.69 -2.49
C PRO A 219 4.16 22.23 -2.51
N THR A 220 5.46 22.03 -2.30
CA THR A 220 6.13 20.72 -2.34
C THR A 220 6.28 20.05 -0.97
N ALA A 221 5.91 20.71 0.13
CA ALA A 221 5.97 20.12 1.47
C ALA A 221 4.88 19.06 1.64
N THR A 222 5.26 17.83 1.96
CA THR A 222 4.37 16.66 2.09
C THR A 222 4.91 15.70 3.14
N VAL A 223 4.01 15.00 3.85
CA VAL A 223 4.38 13.97 4.84
C VAL A 223 4.64 12.60 4.21
N ASN A 224 4.45 12.50 2.89
CA ASN A 224 4.84 11.38 2.06
C ASN A 224 5.76 11.92 0.94
N GLN A 225 5.87 11.23 -0.20
CA GLN A 225 6.71 11.63 -1.34
C GLN A 225 5.98 12.39 -2.46
N THR A 226 4.67 12.63 -2.31
CA THR A 226 3.82 13.23 -3.35
C THR A 226 3.09 14.49 -2.88
N ALA A 227 2.88 15.45 -3.78
CA ALA A 227 2.04 16.62 -3.56
C ALA A 227 0.56 16.37 -3.88
N TYR A 228 0.19 15.15 -4.28
CA TYR A 228 -1.20 14.75 -4.45
C TYR A 228 -1.95 14.93 -3.13
N TYR A 229 -2.94 15.83 -3.10
CA TYR A 229 -3.54 16.33 -1.86
C TYR A 229 -3.99 15.23 -0.88
N PRO A 230 -4.67 14.16 -1.32
CA PRO A 230 -5.00 13.00 -0.48
C PRO A 230 -3.84 12.38 0.29
N LEU A 231 -2.62 12.39 -0.24
CA LEU A 231 -1.40 11.89 0.41
C LEU A 231 -0.49 13.01 0.91
N LYS A 232 -0.77 14.28 0.58
CA LYS A 232 0.06 15.41 1.00
C LYS A 232 0.06 15.58 2.52
N SER A 233 -1.09 15.34 3.15
CA SER A 233 -1.34 15.59 4.58
C SER A 233 -1.81 14.36 5.37
N ARG A 234 -1.85 13.17 4.75
CA ARG A 234 -2.23 11.91 5.43
C ARG A 234 -1.10 10.90 5.29
N PRO A 235 -0.39 10.52 6.36
CA PRO A 235 0.68 9.52 6.28
C PRO A 235 0.22 8.22 5.63
N ALA A 236 1.04 7.64 4.76
CA ALA A 236 0.72 6.45 3.99
C ALA A 236 1.88 5.44 4.05
N PRO A 237 1.79 4.38 4.88
CA PRO A 237 2.86 3.38 5.01
C PRO A 237 2.72 2.18 4.07
N VAL A 238 1.53 1.92 3.53
CA VAL A 238 1.25 0.73 2.71
C VAL A 238 0.95 1.15 1.28
N PHE A 239 1.71 0.60 0.35
CA PHE A 239 1.56 0.83 -1.08
C PHE A 239 1.27 -0.49 -1.80
N ILE A 240 0.38 -0.44 -2.78
CA ILE A 240 -0.16 -1.60 -3.46
C ILE A 240 0.00 -1.41 -4.96
N GLU A 241 0.83 -2.24 -5.57
CA GLU A 241 0.97 -2.30 -7.03
C GLU A 241 0.19 -3.50 -7.56
N THR A 242 -0.60 -3.28 -8.60
CA THR A 242 -1.42 -4.32 -9.22
C THR A 242 -0.90 -4.62 -10.61
N LYS A 243 -1.02 -5.86 -11.04
CA LYS A 243 -0.74 -6.32 -12.40
C LYS A 243 -1.79 -7.35 -12.78
N THR A 244 -2.00 -7.52 -14.09
CA THR A 244 -2.68 -8.73 -14.57
C THR A 244 -1.67 -9.87 -14.68
N SER A 245 -2.13 -11.12 -14.85
CA SER A 245 -1.25 -12.27 -15.14
C SER A 245 -0.40 -12.11 -16.41
N ALA A 246 -0.83 -11.28 -17.35
CA ALA A 246 -0.05 -10.91 -18.53
C ALA A 246 0.98 -9.79 -18.26
N GLY A 247 0.93 -9.18 -17.07
CA GLY A 247 1.78 -8.08 -16.66
C GLY A 247 3.19 -8.50 -16.27
N ASN A 248 4.12 -7.54 -16.26
CA ASN A 248 5.51 -7.76 -15.87
C ASN A 248 5.71 -7.53 -14.36
N ILE A 249 5.96 -8.62 -13.62
CA ILE A 249 6.22 -8.61 -12.17
C ILE A 249 7.49 -7.83 -11.82
N GLU A 250 8.56 -7.95 -12.61
CA GLU A 250 9.79 -7.17 -12.39
C GLU A 250 9.53 -5.66 -12.55
N ALA A 251 8.67 -5.28 -13.51
CA ALA A 251 8.29 -3.88 -13.68
C ALA A 251 7.55 -3.35 -12.45
N ALA A 252 6.64 -4.14 -11.87
CA ALA A 252 5.95 -3.84 -10.63
C ALA A 252 6.91 -3.72 -9.44
N ASN A 253 7.89 -4.63 -9.31
CA ASN A 253 8.92 -4.54 -8.28
C ASN A 253 9.73 -3.24 -8.40
N VAL A 254 10.10 -2.85 -9.62
CA VAL A 254 10.79 -1.56 -9.81
C VAL A 254 9.88 -0.37 -9.51
N GLN A 255 8.57 -0.44 -9.78
CA GLN A 255 7.63 0.62 -9.40
C GLN A 255 7.55 0.78 -7.87
N LEU A 256 7.30 -0.31 -7.16
CA LEU A 256 7.26 -0.33 -5.70
C LEU A 256 8.59 0.14 -5.09
N GLY A 257 9.72 -0.35 -5.59
CA GLY A 257 11.05 0.01 -5.10
C GLY A 257 11.35 1.51 -5.24
N VAL A 258 11.03 2.12 -6.38
CA VAL A 258 11.20 3.57 -6.59
C VAL A 258 10.28 4.37 -5.66
N TRP A 259 9.02 3.95 -5.52
CA TRP A 259 8.04 4.63 -4.69
C TRP A 259 8.42 4.61 -3.21
N ILE A 260 8.93 3.47 -2.73
CA ILE A 260 9.42 3.28 -1.36
C ILE A 260 10.70 4.06 -1.10
N ALA A 261 11.67 4.03 -2.02
CA ALA A 261 12.87 4.85 -1.89
C ALA A 261 12.53 6.35 -1.75
N ALA A 262 11.58 6.83 -2.55
CA ALA A 262 11.10 8.20 -2.46
C ALA A 262 10.39 8.51 -1.13
N TRP A 263 9.60 7.56 -0.64
CA TRP A 263 8.95 7.68 0.68
C TRP A 263 9.98 7.78 1.80
N HIS A 264 11.00 6.91 1.79
CA HIS A 264 12.09 6.95 2.76
C HIS A 264 12.82 8.30 2.72
N GLU A 265 13.09 8.86 1.54
CA GLU A 265 13.76 10.16 1.45
C GLU A 265 12.90 11.30 2.01
N SER A 266 11.59 11.28 1.79
CA SER A 266 10.68 12.27 2.41
C SER A 266 10.71 12.19 3.94
N ILE A 267 10.58 10.99 4.50
CA ILE A 267 10.67 10.78 5.96
C ILE A 267 12.03 11.23 6.50
N ARG A 268 13.13 10.90 5.80
CA ARG A 268 14.46 11.36 6.22
C ARG A 268 14.60 12.87 6.15
N CYS A 269 13.99 13.54 5.16
CA CYS A 269 13.93 14.99 5.10
C CYS A 269 13.25 15.57 6.34
N ILE A 270 12.10 15.00 6.76
CA ILE A 270 11.40 15.39 7.99
C ILE A 270 12.28 15.14 9.22
N MET A 271 12.93 13.98 9.32
CA MET A 271 13.85 13.66 10.43
C MET A 271 15.08 14.60 10.49
N ARG A 272 15.55 15.13 9.37
CA ARG A 272 16.66 16.09 9.36
C ARG A 272 16.25 17.42 10.01
N LEU A 273 14.97 17.81 9.96
CA LEU A 273 14.48 19.03 10.62
C LEU A 273 14.66 18.99 12.14
N ARG A 274 14.59 17.81 12.76
CA ARG A 274 14.86 17.59 14.19
C ARG A 274 16.34 17.32 14.53
N GLY A 275 17.24 17.38 13.55
CA GLY A 275 18.68 17.21 13.76
C GLY A 275 19.15 15.77 14.01
N GLY A 276 18.36 14.74 13.70
CA GLY A 276 18.77 13.35 13.92
C GLY A 276 18.02 12.32 13.07
N LEU A 277 18.76 11.36 12.52
CA LEU A 277 18.23 10.22 11.76
C LEU A 277 18.12 8.99 12.66
N GLU A 278 16.95 8.36 12.65
CA GLU A 278 16.74 7.03 13.22
C GLU A 278 16.35 6.05 12.11
N ARG A 279 16.32 4.75 12.45
CA ARG A 279 15.85 3.71 11.52
C ARG A 279 14.36 3.96 11.21
N ILE A 280 14.02 3.98 9.93
CA ILE A 280 12.63 4.02 9.48
C ILE A 280 11.95 2.70 9.81
N ILE A 281 10.71 2.78 10.33
CA ILE A 281 9.90 1.61 10.66
C ILE A 281 9.73 0.70 9.43
N THR A 282 9.77 -0.61 9.64
CA THR A 282 9.60 -1.59 8.56
C THR A 282 8.21 -1.45 7.94
N LEU A 283 8.11 -1.41 6.61
CA LEU A 283 6.83 -1.21 5.90
C LEU A 283 6.36 -2.48 5.19
N PRO A 284 5.08 -2.90 5.34
CA PRO A 284 4.50 -3.90 4.47
C PRO A 284 4.17 -3.27 3.10
N ILE A 285 4.54 -3.98 2.04
CA ILE A 285 4.29 -3.60 0.65
C ILE A 285 3.51 -4.72 -0.01
N ILE A 286 2.48 -4.38 -0.78
CA ILE A 286 1.60 -5.37 -1.37
C ILE A 286 1.77 -5.37 -2.90
N GLN A 287 1.88 -6.57 -3.45
CA GLN A 287 1.79 -6.82 -4.88
C GLN A 287 0.56 -7.68 -5.14
N VAL A 288 -0.23 -7.28 -6.14
CA VAL A 288 -1.43 -8.02 -6.56
C VAL A 288 -1.28 -8.45 -8.01
N VAL A 289 -1.48 -9.73 -8.30
CA VAL A 289 -1.53 -10.26 -9.67
C VAL A 289 -2.87 -10.95 -9.89
N ASP A 290 -3.70 -10.37 -10.75
CA ASP A 290 -5.12 -10.70 -10.86
C ASP A 290 -5.76 -10.75 -9.45
N GLY A 291 -6.27 -11.90 -9.01
CA GLY A 291 -6.83 -12.05 -7.67
C GLY A 291 -5.85 -12.43 -6.57
N VAL A 292 -4.56 -12.61 -6.85
CA VAL A 292 -3.55 -13.10 -5.88
C VAL A 292 -2.85 -11.94 -5.19
N TRP A 293 -2.88 -11.91 -3.86
CA TRP A 293 -2.27 -10.85 -3.06
C TRP A 293 -1.06 -11.40 -2.31
N THR A 294 0.08 -10.74 -2.49
CA THR A 294 1.35 -11.08 -1.86
C THR A 294 1.86 -9.87 -1.08
N VAL A 295 2.40 -10.10 0.10
CA VAL A 295 3.05 -9.06 0.93
C VAL A 295 4.56 -9.27 0.96
N MET A 296 5.30 -8.16 0.97
CA MET A 296 6.74 -8.09 1.18
C MET A 296 7.03 -7.03 2.25
N PHE A 297 8.25 -7.01 2.78
CA PHE A 297 8.63 -6.03 3.80
C PHE A 297 9.81 -5.17 3.35
N ALA A 298 9.66 -3.85 3.35
CA ALA A 298 10.76 -2.92 3.18
C ALA A 298 11.40 -2.60 4.52
N VAL A 299 12.67 -2.97 4.66
CA VAL A 299 13.49 -2.77 5.84
C VAL A 299 14.53 -1.68 5.57
N ASP A 300 14.57 -0.67 6.44
CA ASP A 300 15.65 0.33 6.45
C ASP A 300 16.95 -0.29 6.96
N ALA A 301 17.83 -0.69 6.03
CA ALA A 301 19.17 -1.19 6.31
C ALA A 301 20.22 -0.05 6.36
N GLN A 302 19.82 1.13 6.86
CA GLN A 302 20.60 2.36 7.01
C GLN A 302 21.10 3.01 5.71
N THR A 303 21.97 2.33 4.97
CA THR A 303 22.61 2.79 3.72
C THR A 303 21.89 2.29 2.47
N GLU A 304 21.00 1.31 2.63
CA GLU A 304 20.17 0.76 1.56
C GLU A 304 18.80 0.37 2.12
N ILE A 305 17.91 -0.08 1.25
CA ILE A 305 16.58 -0.61 1.58
C ILE A 305 16.52 -2.05 1.10
N HIS A 306 16.18 -2.99 1.99
CA HIS A 306 15.94 -4.38 1.60
C HIS A 306 14.43 -4.60 1.49
N ILE A 307 13.97 -5.09 0.35
CA ILE A 307 12.62 -5.62 0.19
C ILE A 307 12.73 -7.13 0.34
N LEU A 308 12.29 -7.63 1.50
CA LEU A 308 12.31 -9.04 1.86
C LEU A 308 11.03 -9.70 1.36
N ASP A 309 11.20 -10.76 0.57
CA ASP A 309 10.13 -11.48 -0.09
C ASP A 309 10.28 -12.98 0.16
N ARG A 310 9.24 -13.60 0.74
CA ARG A 310 9.17 -15.04 0.98
C ARG A 310 8.06 -15.73 0.18
N ASP A 311 7.60 -15.08 -0.89
CA ASP A 311 6.39 -15.42 -1.62
C ASP A 311 5.16 -15.45 -0.70
N PHE A 312 5.04 -14.44 0.17
CA PHE A 312 4.05 -14.39 1.25
C PHE A 312 2.65 -14.09 0.72
N ARG A 313 1.89 -15.15 0.40
CA ARG A 313 0.52 -15.02 -0.08
C ARG A 313 -0.44 -14.78 1.08
N ILE A 314 -1.04 -13.60 1.11
CA ILE A 314 -1.99 -13.19 2.17
C ILE A 314 -3.46 -13.44 1.80
N GLY A 315 -3.73 -13.91 0.59
CA GLY A 315 -5.05 -14.43 0.21
C GLY A 315 -5.33 -14.42 -1.29
N ASN A 316 -6.62 -14.52 -1.64
CA ASN A 316 -7.10 -14.57 -3.01
C ASN A 316 -8.52 -14.00 -3.15
N SER A 317 -8.76 -13.07 -4.07
CA SER A 317 -10.10 -12.55 -4.34
C SER A 317 -11.01 -13.47 -5.14
N SER A 318 -10.49 -14.54 -5.75
CA SER A 318 -11.28 -15.48 -6.57
C SER A 318 -11.92 -16.62 -5.75
N THR A 319 -11.73 -16.66 -4.43
CA THR A 319 -12.33 -17.69 -3.57
C THR A 319 -12.81 -17.10 -2.25
N VAL A 320 -13.87 -17.67 -1.69
CA VAL A 320 -14.39 -17.25 -0.36
C VAL A 320 -13.34 -17.44 0.72
N HIS A 321 -12.66 -18.59 0.74
CA HIS A 321 -11.56 -18.85 1.67
C HIS A 321 -10.50 -17.74 1.56
N GLY A 322 -10.00 -17.50 0.35
CA GLY A 322 -8.99 -16.48 0.10
C GLY A 322 -9.41 -15.07 0.52
N MET A 323 -10.70 -14.73 0.39
CA MET A 323 -11.24 -13.45 0.84
C MET A 323 -11.22 -13.30 2.37
N TYR A 324 -11.47 -14.37 3.12
CA TYR A 324 -11.33 -14.33 4.58
C TYR A 324 -9.87 -14.27 5.03
N GLN A 325 -8.94 -14.90 4.29
CA GLN A 325 -7.50 -14.71 4.53
C GLN A 325 -7.12 -13.24 4.29
N LEU A 326 -7.58 -12.64 3.18
CA LEU A 326 -7.36 -11.21 2.90
C LEU A 326 -7.96 -10.32 3.99
N GLN A 327 -9.15 -10.65 4.47
CA GLN A 327 -9.78 -9.90 5.56
C GLN A 327 -8.91 -9.93 6.81
N ALA A 328 -8.43 -11.10 7.22
CA ALA A 328 -7.57 -11.25 8.40
C ALA A 328 -6.23 -10.53 8.22
N ALA A 329 -5.60 -10.69 7.05
CA ALA A 329 -4.31 -10.06 6.74
C ALA A 329 -4.40 -8.53 6.67
N LEU A 330 -5.40 -7.98 5.96
CA LEU A 330 -5.62 -6.53 5.93
C LEU A 330 -6.01 -6.00 7.30
N SER A 331 -6.69 -6.79 8.13
CA SER A 331 -6.97 -6.40 9.52
C SER A 331 -5.69 -6.29 10.33
N ALA A 332 -4.78 -7.26 10.22
CA ALA A 332 -3.46 -7.20 10.86
C ALA A 332 -2.67 -5.96 10.43
N ILE A 333 -2.63 -5.66 9.13
CA ILE A 333 -1.97 -4.46 8.58
C ILE A 333 -2.61 -3.19 9.12
N VAL A 334 -3.94 -3.11 9.16
CA VAL A 334 -4.67 -1.96 9.71
C VAL A 334 -4.38 -1.76 11.19
N TYR A 335 -4.37 -2.83 11.99
CA TYR A 335 -4.01 -2.73 13.42
C TYR A 335 -2.58 -2.26 13.62
N TRP A 336 -1.63 -2.75 12.81
CA TRP A 336 -0.26 -2.23 12.81
C TRP A 336 -0.20 -0.75 12.41
N MET A 337 -0.99 -0.33 11.41
CA MET A 337 -1.10 1.07 10.98
C MET A 337 -1.61 1.97 12.11
N GLU A 338 -2.67 1.55 12.79
CA GLU A 338 -3.31 2.32 13.88
C GLU A 338 -2.54 2.25 15.21
N GLY A 339 -1.65 1.26 15.37
CA GLY A 339 -0.80 1.05 16.54
C GLY A 339 0.63 1.55 16.34
N GLU A 340 1.53 0.63 15.96
CA GLU A 340 2.98 0.87 15.90
C GLU A 340 3.33 1.99 14.93
N PHE A 341 2.78 1.96 13.71
CA PHE A 341 3.07 3.00 12.72
C PHE A 341 2.55 4.36 13.19
N LYS A 342 1.29 4.45 13.64
CA LYS A 342 0.69 5.70 14.14
C LYS A 342 1.52 6.31 15.26
N THR A 343 1.96 5.49 16.21
CA THR A 343 2.80 5.90 17.33
C THR A 343 4.13 6.45 16.84
N TRP A 344 4.78 5.71 15.93
CA TRP A 344 6.06 6.09 15.36
C TRP A 344 5.97 7.38 14.54
N ILE A 345 5.03 7.50 13.61
CA ILE A 345 4.93 8.67 12.72
C ILE A 345 4.52 9.93 13.49
N THR A 346 3.60 9.81 14.45
CA THR A 346 3.20 10.94 15.30
C THR A 346 4.40 11.52 16.04
N ARG A 347 5.23 10.67 16.65
CA ARG A 347 6.45 11.10 17.33
C ARG A 347 7.44 11.79 16.37
N ILE A 348 7.62 11.28 15.16
CA ILE A 348 8.51 11.87 14.17
C ILE A 348 8.02 13.26 13.75
N LEU A 349 6.72 13.42 13.50
CA LEU A 349 6.12 14.68 13.10
C LEU A 349 6.09 15.70 14.25
N ASP A 350 5.73 15.28 15.46
CA ASP A 350 5.75 16.13 16.65
C ASP A 350 7.15 16.69 16.90
N GLN A 351 8.19 15.86 16.81
CA GLN A 351 9.57 16.29 17.04
C GLN A 351 10.15 17.14 15.91
N ALA A 352 9.60 17.05 14.69
CA ALA A 352 10.06 17.82 13.54
C ALA A 352 9.38 19.19 13.44
N PHE A 353 8.14 19.33 13.93
CA PHE A 353 7.31 20.53 13.72
C PHE A 353 6.93 21.29 15.00
N ARG A 354 7.21 20.76 16.18
CA ARG A 354 7.20 21.52 17.44
C ARG A 354 8.62 21.94 17.77
#